data_AF-A0A3D0LY91-F1
#
_entry.id   AF-A0A3D0LY91-F1
#
_cell.length_a   1.000
_cell.length_b   1.000
_cell.length_c   1.000
_cell.angle_alpha   90.00
_cell.angle_beta   90.00
_cell.angle_gamma   90.00
#
_symmetry.space_group_name_H-M   'P 1'
#
loop_
_entity.id
_entity.type
_entity.pdbx_description
1 polymer ?
#
loop_
_entity_poly.entity_id
_entity_poly.type
_entity_poly.pdbx_seq_one_letter_code
_entity_poly.pdbx_strand_id
1 'polypeptide(L)'
;MDETSTEQDETNTEQQEQPTEQKPDKEQPEQKPEKTFTRDDVNRMIAAEKKKEREAVETEFQSKQAEADKLAKMKEDERVKYEKEQAEKKAQDALSELNAYKLKDEAIKVANTEGLPIQFLDLIDLGTATAEKLNDTIANLSKTFKSAVEEALNAKLKQPSPETHHDGSKTTKADFDKMSYKDQLEFKAKYPDLYKTFI
;
A
#
# COMPACT_ATOMS: atom_id res chain seq x y z
N MET A 1 19.17 -63.67 48.55
CA MET A 1 18.94 -62.21 48.52
C MET A 1 20.12 -61.52 47.88
N ASP A 2 20.32 -61.59 46.58
CA ASP A 2 19.81 -62.41 45.48
C ASP A 2 20.85 -62.08 44.39
N GLU A 3 21.73 -63.00 43.99
CA GLU A 3 21.45 -64.09 43.04
C GLU A 3 20.79 -63.51 41.78
N THR A 4 21.35 -63.58 40.57
CA THR A 4 22.13 -64.68 39.98
C THR A 4 22.78 -64.14 38.70
N SER A 5 24.10 -64.32 38.55
CA SER A 5 24.77 -65.42 37.80
C SER A 5 24.83 -65.13 36.29
N THR A 6 26.01 -64.74 35.79
CA THR A 6 27.15 -65.60 35.35
C THR A 6 27.00 -65.98 33.87
N GLU A 7 28.04 -66.15 33.05
CA GLU A 7 29.42 -66.57 33.33
C GLU A 7 30.30 -66.31 32.08
N GLN A 8 31.56 -65.95 32.32
CA GLN A 8 32.82 -66.54 31.77
C GLN A 8 33.10 -66.55 30.25
N ASP A 9 34.33 -66.60 29.75
CA ASP A 9 35.71 -66.64 30.31
C ASP A 9 36.64 -66.19 29.16
N GLU A 10 37.64 -65.34 29.40
CA GLU A 10 39.06 -65.69 29.57
C GLU A 10 39.67 -66.51 28.42
N THR A 11 40.78 -66.09 27.81
CA THR A 11 42.18 -66.39 28.23
C THR A 11 43.06 -66.05 27.01
N ASN A 12 44.38 -65.94 27.02
CA ASN A 12 45.46 -65.71 27.98
C ASN A 12 46.74 -65.59 27.10
N THR A 13 47.76 -65.01 27.71
CA THR A 13 49.14 -64.70 27.37
C THR A 13 50.03 -65.90 26.95
N GLU A 14 51.28 -65.55 26.58
CA GLU A 14 52.56 -66.30 26.61
C GLU A 14 53.07 -66.87 25.27
N GLN A 15 54.16 -66.34 24.68
CA GLN A 15 55.61 -66.46 24.98
C GLN A 15 56.28 -67.77 24.52
N GLN A 16 57.29 -67.57 23.64
CA GLN A 16 58.63 -68.17 23.65
C GLN A 16 58.92 -69.52 22.93
N GLU A 17 60.13 -69.55 22.36
CA GLU A 17 61.05 -70.68 22.09
C GLU A 17 61.37 -71.09 20.61
N GLN A 18 62.68 -71.09 20.32
CA GLN A 18 63.45 -71.70 19.19
C GLN A 18 63.49 -73.26 19.30
N PRO A 19 64.24 -74.11 18.51
CA PRO A 19 65.24 -73.89 17.41
C PRO A 19 65.19 -74.89 16.20
N THR A 20 66.14 -74.73 15.23
CA THR A 20 66.81 -75.76 14.34
C THR A 20 65.96 -76.51 13.26
N GLU A 21 66.37 -76.90 12.02
CA GLU A 21 67.62 -76.97 11.23
C GLU A 21 67.33 -77.39 9.74
N GLN A 22 68.08 -76.83 8.76
CA GLN A 22 68.50 -77.33 7.39
C GLN A 22 67.47 -77.83 6.31
N LYS A 23 67.24 -77.08 5.19
CA LYS A 23 67.77 -77.15 3.77
C LYS A 23 67.04 -78.12 2.77
N PRO A 24 67.12 -77.95 1.42
CA PRO A 24 66.90 -76.79 0.53
C PRO A 24 66.06 -77.14 -0.76
N ASP A 25 65.47 -76.18 -1.49
CA ASP A 25 65.39 -76.28 -2.97
C ASP A 25 65.18 -74.92 -3.67
N LYS A 26 65.66 -74.82 -4.91
CA LYS A 26 65.81 -73.65 -5.78
C LYS A 26 64.48 -73.20 -6.41
N GLU A 27 64.30 -71.89 -6.59
CA GLU A 27 63.53 -71.34 -7.72
C GLU A 27 63.89 -69.86 -7.99
N GLN A 28 64.05 -69.51 -9.26
CA GLN A 28 64.54 -68.24 -9.81
C GLN A 28 63.34 -67.35 -10.22
N PRO A 29 63.25 -66.06 -9.86
CA PRO A 29 62.18 -65.20 -10.35
C PRO A 29 62.61 -64.38 -11.58
N GLU A 30 61.75 -64.40 -12.61
CA GLU A 30 61.80 -63.55 -13.80
C GLU A 30 61.74 -62.05 -13.43
N GLN A 31 62.65 -61.24 -13.96
CA GLN A 31 62.61 -59.77 -13.83
C GLN A 31 61.86 -59.15 -15.02
N LYS A 32 60.83 -58.35 -14.73
CA LYS A 32 60.17 -57.46 -15.70
C LYS A 32 61.11 -56.29 -16.02
N PRO A 33 61.19 -55.80 -17.28
CA PRO A 33 62.05 -54.68 -17.61
C PRO A 33 61.57 -53.38 -16.95
N GLU A 34 62.47 -52.72 -16.23
CA GLU A 34 62.26 -51.39 -15.66
C GLU A 34 62.05 -50.37 -16.79
N LYS A 35 60.95 -49.60 -16.73
CA LYS A 35 60.66 -48.55 -17.73
C LYS A 35 61.51 -47.32 -17.44
N THR A 36 62.60 -47.12 -18.19
CA THR A 36 63.32 -45.85 -18.25
C THR A 36 62.59 -44.84 -19.14
N PHE A 37 62.33 -43.64 -18.63
CA PHE A 37 61.72 -42.55 -19.41
C PHE A 37 62.71 -41.95 -20.41
N THR A 38 62.25 -41.73 -21.64
CA THR A 38 63.03 -41.04 -22.69
C THR A 38 62.93 -39.53 -22.50
N ARG A 39 63.93 -38.78 -23.00
CA ARG A 39 63.95 -37.31 -22.93
C ARG A 39 62.72 -36.67 -23.59
N ASP A 40 62.19 -37.30 -24.64
CA ASP A 40 60.95 -36.89 -25.31
C ASP A 40 59.69 -37.14 -24.48
N ASP A 41 59.69 -38.13 -23.58
CA ASP A 41 58.58 -38.37 -22.65
C ASP A 41 58.53 -37.28 -21.58
N VAL A 42 59.70 -36.87 -21.08
CA VAL A 42 59.84 -35.77 -20.12
C VAL A 42 59.44 -34.43 -20.77
N ASN A 43 59.89 -34.15 -21.99
CA ASN A 43 59.50 -32.93 -22.71
C ASN A 43 57.99 -32.86 -22.97
N ARG A 44 57.36 -33.98 -23.34
CA ARG A 44 55.90 -34.07 -23.48
C ARG A 44 55.18 -33.84 -22.16
N MET A 45 55.70 -34.38 -21.06
CA MET A 45 55.15 -34.17 -19.73
C MET A 45 55.22 -32.70 -19.30
N ILE A 46 56.36 -32.04 -19.51
CA ILE A 46 56.54 -30.61 -19.20
C ILE A 46 55.63 -29.72 -20.06
N ALA A 47 55.49 -30.04 -21.35
CA ALA A 47 54.59 -29.31 -22.24
C ALA A 47 53.12 -29.48 -21.85
N ALA A 48 52.73 -30.70 -21.48
CA ALA A 48 51.38 -31.00 -20.98
C ALA A 48 51.09 -30.26 -19.67
N GLU A 49 52.04 -30.24 -18.73
CA GLU A 49 51.91 -29.51 -17.46
C GLU A 49 51.79 -28.01 -17.68
N LYS A 50 52.66 -27.42 -18.51
CA LYS A 50 52.59 -25.98 -18.85
C LYS A 50 51.30 -25.61 -19.59
N LYS A 51 50.74 -26.51 -20.40
CA LYS A 51 49.47 -26.28 -21.09
C LYS A 51 48.32 -26.29 -20.08
N LYS A 52 48.29 -27.29 -19.20
CA LYS A 52 47.30 -27.42 -18.13
C LYS A 52 47.33 -26.21 -17.19
N GLU A 53 48.51 -25.72 -16.84
CA GLU A 53 48.67 -24.55 -16.00
C GLU A 53 48.21 -23.27 -16.71
N ARG A 54 48.52 -23.09 -18.01
CA ARG A 54 47.97 -21.96 -18.78
C ARG A 54 46.45 -22.01 -18.90
N GLU A 55 45.88 -23.18 -19.16
CA GLU A 55 44.42 -23.36 -19.25
C GLU A 55 43.76 -23.08 -17.90
N ALA A 56 44.37 -23.51 -16.79
CA ALA A 56 43.88 -23.23 -15.44
C ALA A 56 43.92 -21.72 -15.14
N VAL A 57 45.03 -21.04 -15.45
CA VAL A 57 45.19 -19.60 -15.23
C VAL A 57 44.21 -18.79 -16.11
N GLU A 58 44.03 -19.17 -17.37
CA GLU A 58 43.08 -18.53 -18.28
C GLU A 58 41.64 -18.70 -17.79
N THR A 59 41.29 -19.91 -17.33
CA THR A 59 39.96 -20.18 -16.79
C THR A 59 39.70 -19.39 -15.51
N GLU A 60 40.68 -19.32 -14.60
CA GLU A 60 40.58 -18.48 -13.41
C GLU A 60 40.45 -17.00 -13.74
N PHE A 61 41.21 -16.52 -14.73
CA PHE A 61 41.17 -15.13 -15.16
C PHE A 61 39.80 -14.78 -15.74
N GLN A 62 39.27 -15.61 -16.63
CA GLN A 62 37.93 -15.42 -17.19
C GLN A 62 36.84 -15.51 -16.12
N SER A 63 36.96 -16.43 -15.17
CA SER A 63 36.02 -16.54 -14.05
C SER A 63 36.04 -15.28 -13.18
N LYS A 64 37.24 -14.77 -12.85
CA LYS A 64 37.40 -13.54 -12.05
C LYS A 64 36.85 -12.32 -12.78
N GLN A 65 37.04 -12.24 -14.09
CA GLN A 65 36.52 -11.15 -14.91
C GLN A 65 34.99 -11.20 -15.02
N ALA A 66 34.42 -12.39 -15.26
CA ALA A 66 32.97 -12.59 -15.31
C ALA A 66 32.28 -12.32 -13.96
N GLU A 67 32.92 -12.70 -12.84
CA GLU A 67 32.42 -12.40 -11.51
C GLU A 67 32.48 -10.90 -11.20
N ALA A 68 33.56 -10.22 -11.58
CA ALA A 68 33.69 -8.76 -11.43
C ALA A 68 32.65 -8.00 -12.26
N ASP A 69 32.45 -8.39 -13.53
CA ASP A 69 31.45 -7.80 -14.41
C ASP A 69 30.03 -8.07 -13.93
N LYS A 70 29.76 -9.27 -13.42
CA LYS A 70 28.47 -9.60 -12.82
C LYS A 70 28.25 -8.82 -11.54
N LEU A 71 29.25 -8.64 -10.68
CA LEU A 71 29.14 -7.87 -9.45
C LEU A 71 28.95 -6.37 -9.73
N ALA A 72 29.66 -5.84 -10.73
CA ALA A 72 29.50 -4.46 -11.21
C ALA A 72 28.13 -4.25 -11.84
N LYS A 73 27.67 -5.15 -12.70
CA LYS A 73 26.31 -5.14 -13.25
C LYS A 73 25.25 -5.31 -12.18
N MET A 74 25.42 -6.19 -11.18
CA MET A 74 24.42 -6.37 -10.14
C MET A 74 24.23 -5.09 -9.33
N LYS A 75 25.33 -4.38 -9.00
CA LYS A 75 25.28 -3.07 -8.35
C LYS A 75 24.73 -1.96 -9.25
N GLU A 76 25.10 -1.97 -10.53
CA GLU A 76 24.65 -0.95 -11.50
C GLU A 76 23.18 -1.17 -11.92
N ASP A 77 22.76 -2.40 -12.17
CA ASP A 77 21.40 -2.79 -12.53
C ASP A 77 20.42 -2.48 -11.37
N GLU A 78 20.82 -2.72 -10.11
CA GLU A 78 20.03 -2.32 -8.95
C GLU A 78 19.90 -0.79 -8.86
N ARG A 79 20.99 -0.05 -9.07
CA ARG A 79 20.98 1.42 -9.09
C ARG A 79 20.12 1.97 -10.21
N VAL A 80 20.28 1.46 -11.44
CA VAL A 80 19.51 1.84 -12.62
C VAL A 80 18.04 1.51 -12.42
N LYS A 81 17.71 0.35 -11.83
CA LYS A 81 16.32 -0.02 -11.53
C LYS A 81 15.70 0.94 -10.51
N TYR A 82 16.41 1.27 -9.44
CA TYR A 82 15.94 2.23 -8.45
C TYR A 82 15.75 3.64 -9.05
N GLU A 83 16.71 4.11 -9.86
CA GLU A 83 16.62 5.41 -10.53
C GLU A 83 15.45 5.44 -11.53
N LYS A 84 15.25 4.35 -12.27
CA LYS A 84 14.13 4.21 -13.20
C LYS A 84 12.79 4.19 -12.45
N GLU A 85 12.69 3.43 -11.37
CA GLU A 85 11.46 3.37 -10.55
C GLU A 85 11.14 4.73 -9.92
N GLN A 86 12.15 5.45 -9.42
CA GLN A 86 12.01 6.84 -8.95
C GLN A 86 11.55 7.78 -10.08
N ALA A 87 12.13 7.66 -11.27
CA ALA A 87 11.75 8.48 -12.42
C ALA A 87 10.31 8.19 -12.88
N GLU A 88 9.92 6.91 -12.94
CA GLU A 88 8.57 6.48 -13.26
C GLU A 88 7.56 6.97 -12.22
N LYS A 89 7.88 6.85 -10.93
CA LYS A 89 7.04 7.36 -9.85
C LYS A 89 6.86 8.88 -9.95
N LYS A 90 7.95 9.63 -10.16
CA LYS A 90 7.87 11.09 -10.36
C LYS A 90 7.06 11.47 -11.59
N ALA A 91 7.19 10.71 -12.69
CA ALA A 91 6.40 10.93 -13.89
C ALA A 91 4.91 10.65 -13.65
N GLN A 92 4.58 9.58 -12.92
CA GLN A 92 3.20 9.27 -12.53
C GLN A 92 2.61 10.33 -11.59
N ASP A 93 3.37 10.76 -10.58
CA ASP A 93 2.96 11.81 -9.63
C ASP A 93 2.69 13.12 -10.39
N ALA A 94 3.59 13.52 -11.31
CA ALA A 94 3.42 14.72 -12.13
C ALA A 94 2.23 14.62 -13.11
N LEU A 95 1.99 13.45 -13.71
CA LEU A 95 0.84 13.22 -14.57
C LEU A 95 -0.48 13.28 -13.79
N SER A 96 -0.50 12.72 -12.59
CA SER A 96 -1.64 12.79 -11.68
C SER A 96 -1.94 14.23 -11.29
N GLU A 97 -0.91 14.99 -10.91
CA GLU A 97 -1.04 16.41 -10.56
C GLU A 97 -1.57 17.23 -11.75
N LEU A 98 -1.04 17.01 -12.96
CA LEU A 98 -1.52 17.68 -14.17
C LEU A 98 -3.00 17.36 -14.47
N ASN A 99 -3.41 16.10 -14.31
CA ASN A 99 -4.80 15.71 -14.49
C ASN A 99 -5.71 16.35 -13.44
N ALA A 100 -5.27 16.43 -12.18
CA ALA A 100 -6.00 17.11 -11.12
C ALA A 100 -6.19 18.61 -11.43
N TYR A 101 -5.15 19.29 -11.95
CA TYR A 101 -5.27 20.69 -12.39
C TYR A 101 -6.28 20.85 -13.53
N LYS A 102 -6.24 19.99 -14.55
CA LYS A 102 -7.22 20.04 -15.66
C LYS A 102 -8.64 19.81 -15.16
N LEU A 103 -8.85 18.82 -14.30
CA LEU A 103 -10.13 18.55 -13.67
C LEU A 103 -10.60 19.72 -12.82
N LYS A 104 -9.70 20.43 -12.14
CA LYS A 104 -10.03 21.65 -11.39
C LYS A 104 -10.59 22.74 -12.30
N ASP A 105 -9.94 23.00 -13.42
CA ASP A 105 -10.40 24.02 -14.37
C ASP A 105 -11.77 23.68 -14.96
N GLU A 106 -12.00 22.40 -15.28
CA GLU A 106 -13.32 21.93 -15.72
C GLU A 106 -14.37 22.02 -14.62
N ALA A 107 -14.04 21.61 -13.39
CA ALA A 107 -14.92 21.71 -12.23
C ALA A 107 -15.32 23.16 -11.95
N ILE A 108 -14.41 24.12 -12.07
CA ILE A 108 -14.71 25.56 -11.91
C ILE A 108 -15.75 25.99 -12.95
N LYS A 109 -15.60 25.57 -14.21
CA LYS A 109 -16.58 25.89 -15.27
C LYS A 109 -17.95 25.28 -14.99
N VAL A 110 -17.98 24.01 -14.59
CA VAL A 110 -19.23 23.29 -14.28
C VAL A 110 -19.90 23.90 -13.05
N ALA A 111 -19.16 24.15 -11.97
CA ALA A 111 -19.68 24.78 -10.77
C ALA A 111 -20.26 26.17 -11.04
N ASN A 112 -19.57 27.02 -11.82
CA ASN A 112 -20.07 28.32 -12.20
C ASN A 112 -21.36 28.22 -13.04
N THR A 113 -21.42 27.27 -13.98
CA THR A 113 -22.62 27.01 -14.81
C THR A 113 -23.79 26.56 -13.93
N GLU A 114 -23.51 25.73 -12.93
CA GLU A 114 -24.47 25.25 -11.96
C GLU A 114 -24.81 26.28 -10.88
N GLY A 115 -24.14 27.43 -10.81
CA GLY A 115 -24.34 28.43 -9.76
C GLY A 115 -23.86 27.97 -8.38
N LEU A 116 -22.94 27.01 -8.33
CA LEU A 116 -22.27 26.55 -7.12
C LEU A 116 -21.03 27.42 -6.85
N PRO A 117 -20.89 28.03 -5.66
CA PRO A 117 -19.69 28.80 -5.32
C PRO A 117 -18.41 27.96 -5.39
N ILE A 118 -17.34 28.54 -5.96
CA ILE A 118 -16.07 27.84 -6.18
C ILE A 118 -15.43 27.29 -4.90
N GLN A 119 -15.73 27.88 -3.74
CA GLN A 119 -15.22 27.44 -2.44
C GLN A 119 -15.68 26.01 -2.08
N PHE A 120 -16.79 25.55 -2.67
CA PHE A 120 -17.24 24.17 -2.47
C PHE A 120 -16.35 23.15 -3.21
N LEU A 121 -15.59 23.57 -4.22
CA LEU A 121 -14.67 22.67 -4.93
C LEU A 121 -13.45 22.29 -4.09
N ASP A 122 -13.06 23.12 -3.12
CA ASP A 122 -11.96 22.83 -2.19
C ASP A 122 -12.29 21.64 -1.25
N LEU A 123 -13.56 21.24 -1.17
CA LEU A 123 -14.03 20.08 -0.41
C LEU A 123 -13.91 18.76 -1.19
N ILE A 124 -13.58 18.82 -2.48
CA ILE A 124 -13.51 17.67 -3.37
C ILE A 124 -12.03 17.32 -3.62
N ASP A 125 -11.67 16.06 -3.39
CA ASP A 125 -10.34 15.55 -3.77
C ASP A 125 -10.26 15.31 -5.28
N LEU A 126 -9.71 16.29 -5.99
CA LEU A 126 -9.50 16.25 -7.43
C LEU A 126 -8.35 15.35 -7.87
N GLY A 127 -7.49 14.90 -6.93
CA GLY A 127 -6.36 14.01 -7.22
C GLY A 127 -6.78 12.55 -7.44
N THR A 128 -7.93 12.15 -6.90
CA THR A 128 -8.46 10.78 -7.00
C THR A 128 -9.82 10.69 -7.69
N ALA A 129 -10.49 11.83 -7.91
CA ALA A 129 -11.80 11.87 -8.55
C ALA A 129 -11.72 11.65 -10.06
N THR A 130 -12.70 10.92 -10.60
CA THR A 130 -12.96 10.84 -12.04
C THR A 130 -13.87 11.99 -12.48
N ALA A 131 -13.79 12.38 -13.76
CA ALA A 131 -14.62 13.46 -14.32
C ALA A 131 -16.13 13.22 -14.12
N GLU A 132 -16.60 11.99 -14.32
CA GLU A 132 -18.01 11.62 -14.13
C GLU A 132 -18.47 11.82 -12.69
N LYS A 133 -17.71 11.26 -11.73
CA LYS A 133 -18.02 11.39 -10.30
C LYS A 133 -17.96 12.84 -9.83
N LEU A 134 -17.05 13.63 -10.38
CA LEU A 134 -16.91 15.05 -10.10
C LEU A 134 -18.14 15.83 -10.56
N ASN A 135 -18.62 15.60 -11.78
CA ASN A 135 -19.82 16.23 -12.32
C ASN A 135 -21.07 15.88 -11.48
N ASP A 136 -21.25 14.60 -11.15
CA ASP A 136 -22.37 14.16 -10.29
C ASP A 136 -22.31 14.81 -8.91
N THR A 137 -21.11 14.92 -8.34
CA THR A 137 -20.90 15.56 -7.04
C THR A 137 -21.26 17.04 -7.10
N ILE A 138 -20.78 17.77 -8.11
CA ILE A 138 -21.08 19.19 -8.31
C ILE A 138 -22.59 19.42 -8.51
N ALA A 139 -23.24 18.58 -9.32
CA ALA A 139 -24.68 18.67 -9.56
C ALA A 139 -25.50 18.46 -8.27
N ASN A 140 -25.13 17.46 -7.46
CA ASN A 140 -25.79 17.20 -6.19
C ASN A 140 -25.58 18.32 -5.17
N LEU A 141 -24.37 18.87 -5.07
CA LEU A 141 -24.09 20.04 -4.22
C LEU A 141 -24.88 21.27 -4.69
N SER A 142 -24.87 21.56 -5.99
CA SER A 142 -25.64 22.64 -6.61
C SER A 142 -27.12 22.56 -6.25
N LYS A 143 -27.74 21.39 -6.44
CA LYS A 143 -29.15 21.14 -6.10
C LYS A 143 -29.44 21.37 -4.62
N THR A 144 -28.60 20.81 -3.75
CA THR A 144 -28.78 20.92 -2.29
C THR A 144 -28.63 22.35 -1.82
N PHE A 145 -27.62 23.06 -2.34
CA PHE A 145 -27.39 24.48 -2.04
C PHE A 145 -28.57 25.34 -2.48
N LYS A 146 -29.05 25.18 -3.72
CA LYS A 146 -30.22 25.90 -4.23
C LYS A 146 -31.46 25.65 -3.37
N SER A 147 -31.73 24.40 -3.00
CA SER A 147 -32.86 24.05 -2.12
C SER A 147 -32.75 24.74 -0.76
N ALA A 148 -31.58 24.69 -0.13
CA ALA A 148 -31.36 25.31 1.18
C ALA A 148 -31.50 26.85 1.12
N VAL A 149 -30.97 27.48 0.06
CA VAL A 149 -31.12 28.93 -0.16
C VAL A 149 -32.58 29.30 -0.42
N GLU A 150 -33.29 28.53 -1.24
CA GLU A 150 -34.72 28.72 -1.51
C GLU A 150 -35.55 28.59 -0.23
N GLU A 151 -35.31 27.57 0.59
CA GLU A 151 -35.97 27.39 1.89
C GLU A 151 -35.71 28.56 2.84
N ALA A 152 -34.46 29.01 2.93
CA ALA A 152 -34.08 30.15 3.75
C ALA A 152 -34.73 31.46 3.28
N LEU A 153 -34.77 31.69 1.96
CA LEU A 153 -35.44 32.83 1.36
C LEU A 153 -36.96 32.77 1.57
N ASN A 154 -37.58 31.61 1.36
CA ASN A 154 -39.01 31.41 1.62
C ASN A 154 -39.35 31.65 3.10
N ALA A 155 -38.49 31.21 4.03
CA ALA A 155 -38.67 31.49 5.46
C ALA A 155 -38.57 33.00 5.78
N LYS A 156 -37.71 33.74 5.08
CA LYS A 156 -37.52 35.20 5.25
C LYS A 156 -38.60 36.02 4.54
N LEU A 157 -39.07 35.58 3.38
CA LEU A 157 -40.08 36.23 2.55
C LEU A 157 -41.51 35.95 3.02
N LYS A 158 -41.72 34.88 3.79
CA LYS A 158 -42.96 34.71 4.56
C LYS A 158 -43.11 35.93 5.47
N GLN A 159 -43.96 36.87 5.03
CA GLN A 159 -44.38 37.96 5.90
C GLN A 159 -44.98 37.33 7.16
N PRO A 160 -44.69 37.88 8.35
CA PRO A 160 -45.49 37.54 9.52
C PRO A 160 -46.95 37.75 9.14
N SER A 161 -47.82 36.79 9.50
CA SER A 161 -49.26 36.93 9.26
C SER A 161 -49.68 38.32 9.70
N PRO A 162 -50.48 39.05 8.89
CA PRO A 162 -50.97 40.36 9.30
C PRO A 162 -51.51 40.23 10.73
N GLU A 163 -51.02 41.07 11.64
CA GLU A 163 -51.65 41.13 12.95
C GLU A 163 -53.12 41.38 12.69
N THR A 164 -53.97 40.48 13.19
CA THR A 164 -55.42 40.68 13.14
C THR A 164 -55.71 41.88 14.02
N HIS A 165 -55.56 43.08 13.47
CA HIS A 165 -56.17 44.27 14.02
C HIS A 165 -57.66 43.98 13.92
N HIS A 166 -58.26 43.50 15.02
CA HIS A 166 -59.70 43.60 15.15
C HIS A 166 -59.96 45.10 15.13
N ASP A 167 -60.43 45.58 13.98
CA ASP A 167 -61.02 46.88 13.88
C ASP A 167 -62.23 46.89 14.80
N GLY A 168 -62.00 47.32 16.04
CA GLY A 168 -63.00 47.42 17.08
C GLY A 168 -64.19 48.30 16.69
N SER A 169 -64.08 49.07 15.61
CA SER A 169 -65.21 49.84 15.07
C SER A 169 -66.29 48.96 14.40
N LYS A 170 -66.03 47.68 14.12
CA LYS A 170 -66.97 46.76 13.45
C LYS A 170 -67.59 45.68 14.32
N THR A 171 -67.11 45.48 15.54
CA THR A 171 -67.74 44.54 16.47
C THR A 171 -69.04 45.15 16.97
N THR A 172 -70.18 44.55 16.66
CA THR A 172 -71.45 44.99 17.24
C THR A 172 -71.65 44.36 18.61
N LYS A 173 -72.53 44.94 19.44
CA LYS A 173 -72.91 44.33 20.73
C LYS A 173 -73.43 42.90 20.55
N ALA A 174 -74.18 42.64 19.47
CA ALA A 174 -74.69 41.31 19.14
C ALA A 174 -73.58 40.30 18.79
N ASP A 175 -72.45 40.77 18.26
CA ASP A 175 -71.28 39.91 18.01
C ASP A 175 -70.53 39.63 19.31
N PHE A 176 -70.40 40.64 20.19
CA PHE A 176 -69.80 40.50 21.52
C PHE A 176 -70.59 39.53 22.42
N ASP A 177 -71.92 39.61 22.42
CA ASP A 177 -72.78 38.74 23.24
C ASP A 177 -72.73 37.27 22.78
N LYS A 178 -72.36 37.03 21.51
CA LYS A 178 -72.17 35.67 20.96
C LYS A 178 -70.77 35.10 21.22
N MET A 179 -69.82 35.91 21.69
CA MET A 179 -68.47 35.43 22.00
C MET A 179 -68.50 34.51 23.22
N SER A 180 -67.59 33.53 23.24
CA SER A 180 -67.36 32.73 24.45
C SER A 180 -66.89 33.62 25.59
N TYR A 181 -67.18 33.24 26.84
CA TYR A 181 -66.69 33.97 28.02
C TYR A 181 -65.17 34.19 28.00
N LYS A 182 -64.40 33.20 27.50
CA LYS A 182 -62.96 33.33 27.34
C LYS A 182 -62.59 34.44 26.34
N ASP A 183 -63.27 34.48 25.20
CA ASP A 183 -63.03 35.47 24.15
C ASP A 183 -63.48 36.86 24.60
N GLN A 184 -64.53 36.97 25.40
CA GLN A 184 -64.95 38.23 26.03
C GLN A 184 -63.90 38.77 27.01
N LEU A 185 -63.23 37.90 27.79
CA LEU A 185 -62.12 38.30 28.67
C LEU A 185 -60.90 38.77 27.87
N GLU A 186 -60.55 38.06 26.80
CA GLU A 186 -59.47 38.48 25.90
C GLU A 186 -59.81 39.81 25.18
N PHE A 187 -61.08 39.99 24.79
CA PHE A 187 -61.59 41.22 24.20
C PHE A 187 -61.47 42.40 25.18
N LYS A 188 -61.86 42.20 26.44
CA LYS A 188 -61.69 43.21 27.51
C LYS A 188 -60.21 43.57 27.74
N ALA A 189 -59.31 42.59 27.69
CA ALA A 189 -57.88 42.81 27.90
C ALA A 189 -57.23 43.56 26.73
N LYS A 190 -57.64 43.27 25.49
CA LYS A 190 -57.07 43.86 24.26
C LYS A 190 -57.72 45.18 23.86
N TYR A 191 -59.03 45.35 24.11
CA TYR A 191 -59.83 46.52 23.72
C TYR A 191 -60.65 47.08 24.90
N PRO A 192 -60.01 47.58 25.98
CA PRO A 192 -60.68 47.94 27.23
C PRO A 192 -61.68 49.10 27.07
N ASP A 193 -61.41 50.06 26.20
CA ASP A 193 -62.31 51.21 26.00
C ASP A 193 -63.53 50.86 25.15
N LEU A 194 -63.38 49.94 24.18
CA LEU A 194 -64.49 49.44 23.39
C LEU A 194 -65.38 48.49 24.19
N TYR A 195 -64.79 47.63 25.04
CA TYR A 195 -65.53 46.77 25.95
C TYR A 195 -66.52 47.56 26.83
N LYS A 196 -66.12 48.74 27.33
CA LYS A 196 -66.99 49.63 28.12
C LYS A 196 -68.23 50.11 27.36
N THR A 197 -68.22 50.08 26.02
CA THR A 197 -69.37 50.49 25.20
C THR A 197 -70.42 49.38 25.05
N PHE A 198 -70.08 48.13 25.35
CA PHE A 198 -70.99 46.98 25.21
C PHE A 198 -71.66 46.54 26.52
N ILE A 199 -71.06 46.86 27.66
CA ILE A 199 -71.59 46.55 29.00
C ILE A 199 -72.67 47.54 29.47
#